data_AF-A0A7S4SST9-F1
#
_entry.id   AF-A0A7S4SST9-F1
#
_cell.length_a   1.000
_cell.length_b   1.000
_cell.length_c   1.000
_cell.angle_alpha   90.00
_cell.angle_beta   90.00
_cell.angle_gamma   90.00
#
_symmetry.space_group_name_H-M   'P 1'
#
loop_
_entity.id
_entity.type
_entity.pdbx_description
1 polymer ?
#
loop_
_entity_poly.entity_id
_entity_poly.type
_entity_poly.pdbx_seq_one_letter_code
_entity_poly.pdbx_strand_id
1 'polypeptide(L)'
;EKVCIVGSGNFGSAMATIIGKNASTLPFVDPTVKMWVHEEDVTINNKTRKLTQVINEQHENVKYLPGHNIPENVVAIPDIQEAVQDSTLLIFVLPHAFLPNILPSIKQVIEERSSSASDGHFGCR
;
A
#
# COMPACT_ATOMS: atom_id res chain seq x y z
N GLU A 1 -5.98 -5.55 12.42
CA GLU A 1 -6.11 -5.25 10.98
C GLU A 1 -4.84 -4.69 10.37
N LYS A 2 -4.32 -5.32 9.31
CA LYS A 2 -3.21 -4.80 8.49
C LYS A 2 -3.79 -4.14 7.24
N VAL A 3 -3.50 -2.87 7.02
CA VAL A 3 -4.14 -2.07 5.97
C VAL A 3 -3.20 -1.90 4.78
N CYS A 4 -3.71 -2.19 3.59
CA CYS A 4 -3.07 -1.81 2.33
C CYS A 4 -3.98 -0.93 1.49
N ILE A 5 -3.45 0.23 1.10
CA ILE A 5 -4.06 1.16 0.16
C ILE A 5 -3.56 0.80 -1.23
N VAL A 6 -4.47 0.42 -2.12
CA VAL A 6 -4.17 0.09 -3.51
C VAL A 6 -4.41 1.36 -4.33
N GLY A 7 -3.34 2.08 -4.63
CA GLY A 7 -3.37 3.31 -5.44
C GLY A 7 -2.72 4.50 -4.74
N SER A 8 -1.91 5.25 -5.50
CA SER A 8 -1.05 6.34 -5.03
C SER A 8 -1.28 7.66 -5.76
N GLY A 9 -2.45 7.84 -6.37
CA GLY A 9 -2.84 9.12 -6.97
C GLY A 9 -3.09 10.21 -5.92
N ASN A 10 -3.63 11.35 -6.34
CA ASN A 10 -3.94 12.47 -5.44
C ASN A 10 -4.85 12.01 -4.29
N PHE A 11 -6.00 11.43 -4.62
CA PHE A 11 -6.95 10.92 -3.62
C PHE A 11 -6.36 9.79 -2.78
N GLY A 12 -5.58 8.89 -3.38
CA GLY A 12 -4.92 7.81 -2.65
C GLY A 12 -3.92 8.32 -1.61
N SER A 13 -3.16 9.36 -1.95
CA SER A 13 -2.21 10.03 -1.04
C SER A 13 -2.95 10.75 0.10
N ALA A 14 -4.04 11.44 -0.21
CA ALA A 14 -4.87 12.08 0.82
C ALA A 14 -5.49 11.06 1.79
N MET A 15 -5.99 9.94 1.27
CA MET A 15 -6.49 8.82 2.07
C MET A 15 -5.39 8.19 2.91
N ALA A 16 -4.17 8.01 2.36
CA ALA A 16 -3.02 7.51 3.09
C ALA A 16 -2.67 8.42 4.28
N THR A 17 -2.79 9.74 4.13
CA THR A 17 -2.57 10.67 5.23
C THR A 17 -3.57 10.50 6.37
N ILE A 18 -4.85 10.29 6.05
CA ILE A 18 -5.91 10.12 7.07
C ILE A 18 -5.77 8.74 7.74
N ILE A 19 -5.61 7.70 6.93
CA ILE A 19 -5.50 6.32 7.41
C ILE A 19 -4.23 6.13 8.25
N GLY A 20 -3.09 6.66 7.80
CA GLY A 20 -1.83 6.60 8.55
C GLY A 20 -1.96 7.20 9.95
N LYS A 21 -2.58 8.39 10.07
CA LYS A 21 -2.83 9.03 11.38
C LYS A 21 -3.74 8.19 12.28
N ASN A 22 -4.78 7.58 11.74
CA ASN A 22 -5.70 6.75 12.51
C ASN A 22 -5.09 5.40 12.90
N ALA A 23 -4.32 4.77 12.01
CA ALA A 23 -3.64 3.50 12.28
C ALA A 23 -2.69 3.60 13.47
N SER A 24 -2.02 4.74 13.67
CA SER A 24 -1.15 4.95 14.83
C SER A 24 -1.90 5.09 16.17
N THR A 25 -3.22 5.34 16.16
CA THR A 25 -3.99 5.60 17.38
C THR A 25 -4.97 4.48 17.72
N LEU A 26 -5.42 3.69 16.73
CA LEU A 26 -6.39 2.63 16.92
C LEU A 26 -5.69 1.33 17.37
N PRO A 27 -6.04 0.75 18.54
CA PRO A 27 -5.31 -0.39 19.12
C PRO A 27 -5.48 -1.71 18.36
N PHE A 28 -6.49 -1.78 17.48
CA PHE A 28 -6.79 -2.98 16.69
C PHE A 28 -6.27 -2.89 15.25
N VAL A 29 -5.61 -1.80 14.87
CA VAL A 29 -5.01 -1.60 13.54
C VAL A 29 -3.49 -1.66 13.67
N ASP A 30 -2.84 -2.35 12.73
CA ASP A 30 -1.38 -2.33 12.64
C ASP A 30 -0.93 -0.88 12.35
N PRO A 31 0.01 -0.32 13.14
CA PRO A 31 0.48 1.03 12.90
C PRO A 31 1.05 1.23 11.50
N THR A 32 1.60 0.19 10.87
CA THR A 32 2.17 0.28 9.53
C THR A 32 1.07 0.18 8.48
N VAL A 33 0.96 1.21 7.63
CA VAL A 33 0.02 1.22 6.52
C VAL A 33 0.79 1.04 5.23
N LYS A 34 0.51 -0.04 4.50
CA LYS A 34 1.11 -0.26 3.19
C LYS A 34 0.36 0.56 2.14
N MET A 35 1.07 1.15 1.20
CA MET A 35 0.50 1.83 0.05
C MET A 35 1.16 1.30 -1.22
N TRP A 36 0.38 0.64 -2.06
CA TRP A 36 0.87 0.26 -3.38
C TRP A 36 0.97 1.50 -4.27
N VAL A 37 2.18 1.74 -4.77
CA VAL A 37 2.51 2.84 -5.67
C VAL A 37 2.96 2.22 -6.99
N HIS A 38 2.26 2.53 -8.08
CA HIS A 38 2.76 2.15 -9.40
C HIS A 38 4.11 2.84 -9.63
N GLU A 39 5.15 2.06 -9.91
CA GLU A 39 6.51 2.59 -9.94
C GLU A 39 6.71 3.52 -11.13
N GLU A 40 7.16 4.74 -10.84
CA GLU A 40 7.37 5.78 -11.83
C GLU A 40 8.68 6.51 -11.56
N ASP A 41 9.30 7.00 -12.62
CA ASP A 41 10.49 7.84 -12.53
C ASP A 41 10.07 9.31 -12.34
N VAL A 42 10.63 9.96 -11.32
CA VAL A 42 10.45 11.39 -11.04
C VAL A 42 11.79 12.10 -11.03
N THR A 43 11.81 13.35 -11.55
CA THR A 43 13.01 14.18 -11.57
C THR A 43 13.02 15.11 -10.37
N ILE A 44 13.99 14.95 -9.48
CA ILE A 44 14.20 15.81 -8.31
C ILE A 44 15.66 16.29 -8.34
N ASN A 45 15.88 17.60 -8.25
CA ASN A 45 17.22 18.19 -8.26
C ASN A 45 18.09 17.70 -9.44
N ASN A 46 17.52 17.65 -10.65
CA ASN A 46 18.15 17.15 -11.88
C ASN A 46 18.59 15.67 -11.84
N LYS A 47 18.01 14.86 -10.94
CA LYS A 47 18.25 13.41 -10.87
C LYS A 47 16.94 12.64 -11.00
N THR A 48 16.97 11.57 -11.78
CA THR A 48 15.86 10.61 -11.86
C THR A 48 15.87 9.70 -10.64
N ARG A 49 14.73 9.58 -9.96
CA ARG A 49 14.53 8.73 -8.79
C ARG A 49 13.23 7.95 -8.93
N LYS A 50 13.14 6.82 -8.24
CA LYS A 50 11.88 6.06 -8.12
C LYS A 50 10.91 6.79 -7.21
N LEU A 51 9.65 6.92 -7.63
CA LEU A 51 8.62 7.60 -6.87
C LEU A 51 8.44 6.95 -5.48
N THR A 52 8.49 5.62 -5.40
CA THR A 52 8.42 4.90 -4.12
C THR A 52 9.53 5.30 -3.16
N GLN A 53 10.77 5.39 -3.64
CA GLN A 53 11.92 5.82 -2.85
C GLN A 53 11.75 7.25 -2.35
N VAL A 54 11.29 8.15 -3.22
CA VAL A 54 11.02 9.54 -2.85
C VAL A 54 9.96 9.62 -1.77
N ILE A 55 8.84 8.89 -1.92
CA ILE A 55 7.76 8.88 -0.93
C ILE A 55 8.26 8.33 0.42
N ASN A 56 9.04 7.25 0.43
CA ASN A 56 9.53 6.65 1.68
C ASN A 56 10.61 7.50 2.37
N GLU A 57 11.38 8.30 1.63
CA GLU A 57 12.42 9.16 2.23
C GLU A 57 11.92 10.55 2.63
N GLN A 58 11.07 11.15 1.79
CA GLN A 58 10.58 12.51 1.97
C GLN A 58 9.22 12.56 2.63
N HIS A 59 8.54 11.41 2.74
CA HIS A 59 7.17 11.31 3.21
C HIS A 59 6.23 12.26 2.45
N GLU A 60 6.46 12.39 1.14
CA GLU A 60 5.69 13.26 0.26
C GLU A 60 5.53 12.60 -1.12
N ASN A 61 4.31 12.62 -1.65
CA ASN A 61 4.06 12.25 -3.03
C ASN A 61 4.20 13.48 -3.94
N VAL A 62 5.44 13.82 -4.27
CA VAL A 62 5.80 15.02 -5.04
C VAL A 62 5.12 15.13 -6.42
N LYS A 63 4.64 14.00 -6.96
CA LYS A 63 3.98 13.96 -8.27
C LYS A 63 2.47 14.19 -8.18
N TYR A 64 1.81 13.52 -7.23
CA TYR A 64 0.34 13.47 -7.18
C TYR A 64 -0.27 14.29 -6.05
N LEU A 65 0.49 14.64 -5.02
CA LEU A 65 0.04 15.48 -3.89
C LEU A 65 1.21 16.32 -3.33
N PRO A 66 1.75 17.28 -4.10
CA PRO A 66 2.89 18.08 -3.68
C PRO A 66 2.56 19.00 -2.48
N GLY A 67 3.54 19.24 -1.62
CA GLY A 67 3.46 20.09 -0.43
C GLY A 67 2.71 19.50 0.75
N HIS A 68 2.33 18.22 0.69
CA HIS A 68 1.57 17.55 1.74
C HIS A 68 2.31 16.33 2.27
N ASN A 69 2.63 16.37 3.56
CA ASN A 69 3.30 15.25 4.22
C ASN A 69 2.33 14.09 4.47
N ILE A 70 2.79 12.92 4.07
CA ILE A 70 2.24 11.61 4.38
C ILE A 70 2.86 11.17 5.72
N PRO A 71 2.12 10.51 6.62
CA PRO A 71 2.66 9.99 7.88
C PRO A 71 3.81 8.98 7.66
N GLU A 72 4.80 8.98 8.55
CA GLU A 72 6.01 8.13 8.43
C GLU A 72 5.72 6.63 8.48
N ASN A 73 4.61 6.26 9.09
CA ASN A 73 4.13 4.89 9.18
C ASN A 73 3.43 4.39 7.89
N VAL A 74 3.32 5.24 6.86
CA VAL A 74 2.86 4.83 5.53
C VAL A 74 4.07 4.42 4.69
N VAL A 75 4.09 3.17 4.24
CA VAL A 75 5.19 2.60 3.46
C VAL A 75 4.75 2.41 2.01
N ALA A 76 5.42 3.10 1.08
CA ALA A 76 5.23 2.95 -0.35
C ALA A 76 5.91 1.68 -0.87
N ILE A 77 5.15 0.81 -1.53
CA ILE A 77 5.60 -0.48 -2.06
C ILE A 77 5.30 -0.54 -3.56
N PRO A 78 6.30 -0.82 -4.43
CA PRO A 78 6.09 -0.88 -5.88
C PRO A 78 5.40 -2.17 -6.35
N ASP A 79 5.68 -3.28 -5.68
CA ASP A 79 5.12 -4.58 -6.02
C ASP A 79 3.75 -4.78 -5.36
N ILE A 80 2.75 -5.10 -6.18
CA ILE A 80 1.38 -5.26 -5.69
C ILE A 80 1.23 -6.51 -4.82
N GLN A 81 1.98 -7.58 -5.09
CA GLN A 81 1.88 -8.83 -4.33
C GLN A 81 2.46 -8.61 -2.92
N GLU A 82 3.62 -7.97 -2.82
CA GLU A 82 4.24 -7.58 -1.55
C GLU A 82 3.36 -6.63 -0.74
N ALA A 83 2.71 -5.66 -1.40
CA ALA A 83 1.81 -4.72 -0.74
C ALA A 83 0.60 -5.44 -0.10
N VAL A 84 0.06 -6.45 -0.77
CA VAL A 84 -1.16 -7.15 -0.32
C VAL A 84 -0.91 -8.44 0.48
N GLN A 85 0.33 -8.97 0.50
CA GLN A 85 0.70 -10.29 1.06
C GLN A 85 0.12 -10.61 2.44
N ASP A 86 0.14 -9.65 3.36
CA ASP A 86 -0.28 -9.84 4.74
C ASP A 86 -1.45 -8.92 5.16
N SER A 87 -2.00 -8.19 4.19
CA SER A 87 -3.07 -7.23 4.45
C SER A 87 -4.39 -7.95 4.77
N THR A 88 -5.09 -7.50 5.81
CA THR A 88 -6.43 -7.99 6.15
C THR A 88 -7.53 -7.06 5.64
N LEU A 89 -7.17 -5.80 5.36
CA LEU A 89 -8.04 -4.79 4.74
C LEU A 89 -7.36 -4.18 3.51
N LEU A 90 -8.04 -4.28 2.36
CA LEU A 90 -7.62 -3.65 1.10
C LEU A 90 -8.53 -2.47 0.77
N ILE A 91 -7.94 -1.30 0.50
CA ILE A 91 -8.66 -0.07 0.17
C ILE A 91 -8.28 0.34 -1.26
N PHE A 92 -9.19 0.17 -2.21
CA PHE A 92 -8.95 0.49 -3.62
C PHE A 92 -9.25 1.97 -3.89
N VAL A 93 -8.23 2.73 -4.29
CA VAL A 93 -8.27 4.18 -4.55
C VAL A 93 -7.56 4.53 -5.86
N LEU A 94 -7.90 3.78 -6.91
CA LEU A 94 -7.37 3.95 -8.26
C LEU A 94 -8.50 4.06 -9.30
N PRO A 95 -8.22 4.62 -10.50
CA PRO A 95 -9.17 4.61 -11.60
C PRO A 95 -9.57 3.19 -12.00
N HIS A 96 -10.86 2.96 -12.29
CA HIS A 96 -11.39 1.63 -12.60
C HIS A 96 -10.63 0.89 -13.73
N ALA A 97 -10.09 1.63 -14.70
CA ALA A 97 -9.38 1.09 -15.85
C ALA A 97 -8.11 0.30 -15.48
N PHE A 98 -7.53 0.53 -14.30
CA PHE A 98 -6.33 -0.18 -13.85
C PHE A 98 -6.65 -1.49 -13.11
N LEU A 99 -7.89 -1.68 -12.64
CA LEU A 99 -8.29 -2.88 -11.89
C LEU A 99 -8.07 -4.20 -12.66
N PRO A 100 -8.43 -4.33 -13.95
CA PRO A 100 -8.25 -5.58 -14.68
C PRO A 100 -6.80 -6.09 -14.71
N ASN A 101 -5.82 -5.18 -14.64
CA ASN A 101 -4.41 -5.54 -14.70
C ASN A 101 -3.85 -6.01 -13.34
N ILE A 102 -4.39 -5.50 -12.23
CA ILE A 102 -3.85 -5.77 -10.89
C ILE A 102 -4.62 -6.86 -10.13
N LEU A 103 -5.91 -7.03 -10.42
CA LEU A 103 -6.75 -8.01 -9.74
C LEU A 103 -6.24 -9.46 -9.87
N PRO A 104 -5.69 -9.90 -11.02
CA PRO A 104 -5.10 -11.25 -11.12
C PRO A 104 -3.97 -11.49 -10.11
N SER A 105 -3.05 -10.53 -9.95
CA SER A 105 -1.94 -10.63 -8.98
C SER A 105 -2.44 -10.63 -7.54
N ILE A 106 -3.44 -9.79 -7.21
CA ILE A 106 -4.05 -9.77 -5.87
C ILE A 106 -4.77 -11.09 -5.60
N LYS A 107 -5.50 -11.62 -6.58
CA LYS A 107 -6.22 -12.90 -6.47
C LYS A 107 -5.26 -14.05 -6.16
N GLN A 108 -4.13 -14.12 -6.87
CA GLN A 108 -3.11 -15.14 -6.64
C GLN A 108 -2.63 -15.14 -5.18
N VAL A 109 -2.29 -13.97 -4.63
CA VAL A 109 -1.86 -13.83 -3.23
C VAL A 109 -2.94 -14.28 -2.24
N ILE A 110 -4.20 -13.94 -2.50
CA ILE A 110 -5.32 -14.34 -1.63
C ILE A 110 -5.55 -15.86 -1.67
N GLU A 111 -5.44 -16.48 -2.85
CA GLU A 111 -5.57 -17.94 -3.02
C GLU A 111 -4.44 -18.69 -2.31
N GLU A 112 -3.18 -18.24 -2.47
CA GLU A 112 -2.02 -18.84 -1.78
C GLU A 112 -2.14 -18.76 -0.25
N ARG A 113 -2.69 -17.65 0.28
CA ARG A 113 -2.99 -17.53 1.71
C ARG A 113 -4.07 -18.50 2.17
N SER A 114 -5.11 -18.68 1.36
CA SER A 114 -6.23 -19.58 1.68
C SER A 114 -5.78 -21.04 1.69
N SER A 115 -4.93 -21.45 0.75
CA SER A 115 -4.33 -22.79 0.71
C SER A 115 -3.37 -23.04 1.86
N SER A 116 -2.57 -22.04 2.24
CA SER A 116 -1.66 -22.14 3.40
C SER A 116 -2.41 -22.23 4.73
N ALA A 117 -3.61 -21.64 4.82
CA ALA A 117 -4.47 -21.73 6.01
C ALA A 117 -5.13 -23.12 6.17
N SER A 118 -5.37 -23.85 5.07
CA SER A 118 -5.93 -25.22 5.12
C SER A 118 -4.92 -26.31 5.53
N ASP A 119 -3.62 -26.06 5.39
CA ASP A 119 -2.56 -27.00 5.79
C ASP A 119 -2.14 -26.82 7.27
N GLY A 120 -2.64 -25.77 7.94
CA GLY A 120 -2.55 -25.58 9.38
C GLY A 120 -3.52 -26.48 10.13
N HIS A 121 -3.21 -27.78 10.19
CA HIS A 121 -3.93 -28.79 10.96
C HIS A 121 -4.24 -28.26 12.38
N PHE A 122 -5.53 -28.10 12.69
CA PHE A 122 -6.05 -28.05 14.05
C PHE A 122 -5.69 -29.39 14.71
N GLY A 123 -4.48 -29.45 15.27
CA GLY A 123 -4.09 -30.48 16.22
C GLY A 123 -4.94 -30.29 17.46
N CYS A 124 -6.04 -31.02 17.52
CA CYS A 124 -6.79 -31.25 18.74
C CYS A 124 -5.82 -31.75 19.82
N ARG A 125 -5.66 -30.96 20.89
CA ARG A 125 -5.20 -31.39 22.21
C ARG A 125 -6.02 -30.67 23.26
#